data_AF-A0A2S2QC83-F1
#
_entry.id   AF-A0A2S2QC83-F1
#
_cell.length_a   1.000
_cell.length_b   1.000
_cell.length_c   1.000
_cell.angle_alpha   90.00
_cell.angle_beta   90.00
_cell.angle_gamma   90.00
#
_symmetry.space_group_name_H-M   'P 1'
#
loop_
_entity.id
_entity.type
_entity.pdbx_description
1 polymer ?
#
loop_
_entity_poly.entity_id
_entity_poly.type
_entity_poly.pdbx_seq_one_letter_code
_entity_poly.pdbx_strand_id
1 'polypeptide(L)'
;MNFKTLPKIILFYHYLLLNVLFFTSESKLMYNCKNGFSKFGNNCFYLSTKTATWQEAYFECKYLAKGSKLAVLYKEVDDHNIRKFLKYRHTEIKERWIGGLYDWNQDQWKWATSGRKIQYNHFEKIPYFDQNDKFMCMAIDPNINYKWTARNCLEKNYFICETKPQPECIV
;
A
#
# COMPACT_ATOMS: atom_id res chain seq x y z
N MET A 1 43.90 -12.02 -55.13
CA MET A 1 43.35 -11.48 -53.87
C MET A 1 42.81 -12.64 -53.03
N ASN A 2 43.24 -12.76 -51.77
CA ASN A 2 43.26 -13.99 -50.98
C ASN A 2 41.89 -14.38 -50.38
N PHE A 3 41.33 -15.51 -50.82
CA PHE A 3 40.09 -16.13 -50.28
C PHE A 3 40.27 -16.87 -48.93
N LYS A 4 41.45 -16.82 -48.30
CA LYS A 4 41.79 -17.58 -47.07
C LYS A 4 41.41 -16.89 -45.75
N THR A 5 40.90 -15.67 -45.78
CA THR A 5 40.57 -14.86 -44.57
C THR A 5 39.11 -14.98 -44.12
N LEU A 6 38.20 -15.35 -45.03
CA LEU A 6 36.76 -15.51 -44.73
C LEU A 6 36.44 -16.53 -43.61
N PRO A 7 37.00 -17.75 -43.58
CA PRO A 7 36.61 -18.75 -42.57
C PRO A 7 37.08 -18.40 -41.16
N LYS A 8 38.20 -17.68 -41.02
CA LYS A 8 38.70 -17.21 -39.70
C LYS A 8 37.80 -16.13 -39.10
N ILE A 9 37.26 -15.24 -39.94
CA ILE A 9 36.33 -14.19 -39.52
C ILE A 9 35.01 -14.82 -39.05
N ILE A 10 34.47 -15.77 -39.81
CA ILE A 10 33.21 -16.47 -39.46
C ILE A 10 33.33 -17.21 -38.13
N LEU A 11 34.44 -17.91 -37.89
CA LEU A 11 34.69 -18.61 -36.62
C LEU A 11 34.83 -17.64 -35.43
N PHE A 12 35.44 -16.47 -35.64
CA PHE A 12 35.53 -15.44 -34.61
C PHE A 12 34.16 -14.82 -34.29
N TYR A 13 33.32 -14.57 -35.29
CA TYR A 13 31.94 -14.12 -35.10
C TYR A 13 31.08 -15.17 -34.39
N HIS A 14 31.20 -16.45 -34.74
CA HIS A 14 30.50 -17.51 -34.01
C HIS A 14 30.99 -17.65 -32.57
N TYR A 15 32.29 -17.55 -32.32
CA TYR A 15 32.82 -17.56 -30.95
C TYR A 15 32.35 -16.34 -30.15
N LEU A 16 32.36 -15.14 -30.72
CA LEU A 16 31.80 -13.95 -30.09
C LEU A 16 30.30 -14.08 -29.83
N LEU A 17 29.51 -14.58 -30.78
CA LEU A 17 28.07 -14.80 -30.61
C LEU A 17 27.78 -15.85 -29.54
N LEU A 18 28.54 -16.94 -29.48
CA LEU A 18 28.42 -17.94 -28.43
C LEU A 18 28.74 -17.32 -27.07
N ASN A 19 29.84 -16.56 -26.93
CA ASN A 19 30.14 -15.86 -25.68
C ASN A 19 29.05 -14.84 -25.30
N VAL A 20 28.52 -14.08 -26.25
CA VAL A 20 27.40 -13.15 -25.98
C VAL A 20 26.16 -13.90 -25.48
N LEU A 21 25.84 -15.07 -26.05
CA LEU A 21 24.74 -15.92 -25.59
C LEU A 21 25.01 -16.60 -24.23
N PHE A 22 26.27 -16.87 -23.89
CA PHE A 22 26.66 -17.42 -22.59
C PHE A 22 26.73 -16.37 -21.45
N PHE A 23 26.78 -15.07 -21.76
CA PHE A 23 26.96 -13.99 -20.77
C PHE A 23 25.71 -13.14 -20.48
N THR A 24 24.56 -13.35 -21.14
CA THR A 24 23.33 -12.62 -20.79
C THR A 24 22.60 -13.29 -19.62
N SER A 25 22.89 -12.87 -18.38
CA SER A 25 22.01 -13.19 -17.25
C SER A 25 20.73 -12.35 -17.36
N GLU A 26 19.58 -12.97 -17.58
CA GLU A 26 18.29 -12.29 -17.51
C GLU A 26 17.97 -11.98 -16.04
N SER A 27 18.29 -10.77 -15.58
CA SER A 27 17.85 -10.31 -14.27
C SER A 27 16.34 -10.10 -14.29
N LYS A 28 15.59 -10.85 -13.48
CA LYS A 28 14.13 -10.70 -13.37
C LYS A 28 13.82 -9.64 -12.31
N LEU A 29 13.04 -8.62 -12.68
CA LEU A 29 12.53 -7.63 -11.73
C LEU A 29 11.31 -8.20 -10.99
N MET A 30 11.44 -8.45 -9.69
CA MET A 30 10.32 -8.84 -8.83
C MET A 30 9.88 -7.68 -7.93
N TYR A 31 8.59 -7.65 -7.63
CA TYR A 31 7.97 -6.60 -6.81
C TYR A 31 7.47 -7.18 -5.49
N ASN A 32 8.21 -6.87 -4.43
CA ASN A 32 8.02 -7.45 -3.09
C ASN A 32 7.68 -6.39 -2.04
N CYS A 33 7.08 -6.83 -0.94
CA CYS A 33 6.83 -6.00 0.23
C CYS A 33 7.99 -6.15 1.23
N LYS A 34 8.55 -5.04 1.68
CA LYS A 34 9.68 -4.98 2.62
C LYS A 34 9.23 -4.38 3.96
N ASN A 35 10.14 -4.29 4.94
CA ASN A 35 9.93 -3.59 6.23
C ASN A 35 8.71 -4.10 7.03
N GLY A 36 8.44 -5.41 7.00
CA GLY A 36 7.32 -6.00 7.72
C GLY A 36 5.95 -5.79 7.06
N PHE A 37 5.90 -5.22 5.86
CA PHE A 37 4.66 -5.15 5.08
C PHE A 37 4.34 -6.52 4.46
N SER A 38 3.06 -6.86 4.44
CA SER A 38 2.51 -8.06 3.81
C SER A 38 1.83 -7.70 2.49
N LYS A 39 2.02 -8.52 1.46
CA LYS A 39 1.47 -8.29 0.12
C LYS A 39 0.00 -8.71 0.06
N PHE A 40 -0.87 -7.80 -0.39
CA PHE A 40 -2.27 -8.10 -0.68
C PHE A 40 -2.70 -7.41 -1.98
N GLY A 41 -3.09 -8.22 -2.96
CA GLY A 41 -3.32 -7.75 -4.32
C GLY A 41 -2.08 -7.04 -4.87
N ASN A 42 -2.24 -5.78 -5.25
CA ASN A 42 -1.18 -4.96 -5.85
C ASN A 42 -0.51 -3.99 -4.85
N ASN A 43 -0.83 -4.11 -3.56
CA ASN A 43 -0.36 -3.21 -2.52
C ASN A 43 0.34 -3.99 -1.40
N CYS A 44 1.13 -3.28 -0.62
CA CYS A 44 1.78 -3.77 0.59
C CYS A 44 1.13 -3.10 1.78
N PHE A 45 0.71 -3.88 2.78
CA PHE A 45 0.09 -3.36 4.00
C PHE A 45 0.87 -3.74 5.24
N TYR A 46 1.03 -2.78 6.14
CA TYR A 46 1.59 -2.97 7.47
C TYR A 46 0.50 -2.72 8.50
N LEU A 47 0.39 -3.62 9.46
CA LEU A 47 -0.54 -3.52 10.57
C LEU A 47 0.22 -3.13 11.83
N SER A 48 -0.10 -1.98 12.40
CA SER A 48 0.59 -1.52 13.59
C SER A 48 0.40 -2.47 14.77
N THR A 49 1.44 -2.57 15.59
CA THR A 49 1.45 -3.30 16.87
C THR A 49 1.22 -2.39 18.07
N LYS A 50 1.25 -1.07 17.87
CA LYS A 50 1.01 -0.03 18.87
C LYS A 50 -0.12 0.88 18.42
N THR A 51 -0.78 1.51 19.39
CA THR A 51 -1.81 2.52 19.15
C THR A 51 -1.19 3.92 19.07
N ALA A 52 -1.85 4.79 18.32
CA ALA A 52 -1.45 6.17 18.10
C ALA A 52 -2.70 7.03 17.80
N THR A 53 -2.60 8.34 18.02
CA THR A 53 -3.57 9.28 17.46
C THR A 53 -3.52 9.20 15.93
N TRP A 54 -4.58 9.67 15.27
CA TRP A 54 -4.62 9.60 13.81
C TRP A 54 -3.46 10.38 13.16
N GLN A 55 -3.10 11.55 13.73
CA GLN A 55 -1.99 12.36 13.23
C GLN A 55 -0.63 11.68 13.47
N GLU A 56 -0.40 11.10 14.64
CA GLU A 56 0.81 10.31 14.91
C GLU A 56 0.91 9.14 13.92
N ALA A 57 -0.17 8.38 13.74
CA ALA A 57 -0.22 7.26 12.79
C ALA A 57 0.08 7.68 11.35
N TYR A 58 -0.39 8.86 10.93
CA TYR A 58 -0.09 9.44 9.62
C TYR A 58 1.41 9.64 9.42
N PHE A 59 2.12 10.18 10.41
CA PHE A 59 3.56 10.39 10.35
C PHE A 59 4.34 9.08 10.48
N GLU A 60 3.95 8.20 11.40
CA GLU A 60 4.55 6.86 11.56
C GLU A 60 4.55 6.09 10.24
N CYS A 61 3.42 6.06 9.51
CA CYS A 61 3.38 5.42 8.21
C CYS A 61 4.35 6.04 7.20
N LYS A 62 4.53 7.37 7.20
CA LYS A 62 5.51 8.02 6.32
C LYS A 62 6.95 7.65 6.66
N TYR A 63 7.25 7.40 7.93
CA TYR A 63 8.59 7.02 8.38
C TYR A 63 8.92 5.54 8.14
N LEU A 64 7.92 4.64 8.14
CA LEU A 64 8.14 3.19 8.00
C LEU A 64 8.77 2.77 6.66
N ALA A 65 8.41 3.44 5.56
CA ALA A 65 8.98 3.15 4.25
C ALA A 65 8.77 4.33 3.29
N LYS A 66 9.68 4.46 2.31
CA LYS A 66 9.52 5.44 1.22
C LYS A 66 8.18 5.25 0.52
N GLY A 67 7.42 6.34 0.41
CA GLY A 67 6.12 6.35 -0.25
C GLY A 67 5.00 5.68 0.56
N SER A 68 5.27 5.25 1.79
CA SER A 68 4.25 4.71 2.67
C SER A 68 3.41 5.83 3.31
N LYS A 69 2.17 5.47 3.65
CA LYS A 69 1.12 6.36 4.14
C LYS A 69 0.08 5.53 4.87
N LEU A 70 -0.80 6.18 5.63
CA LEU A 70 -2.04 5.54 6.07
C LEU A 70 -2.80 4.98 4.85
N ALA A 71 -3.38 3.80 5.01
CA ALA A 71 -4.03 3.08 3.92
C ALA A 71 -5.11 3.91 3.24
N VAL A 72 -5.12 3.89 1.91
CA VAL A 72 -6.09 4.61 1.10
C VAL A 72 -6.84 3.64 0.20
N LEU A 73 -8.14 3.52 0.43
CA LEU A 73 -8.99 2.52 -0.23
C LEU A 73 -9.76 3.19 -1.36
N TYR A 74 -9.06 3.55 -2.44
CA TYR A 74 -9.65 4.30 -3.57
C TYR A 74 -10.70 3.51 -4.34
N LYS A 75 -10.55 2.18 -4.39
CA LYS A 75 -11.43 1.29 -5.13
C LYS A 75 -12.09 0.31 -4.18
N GLU A 76 -13.32 -0.09 -4.51
CA GLU A 76 -14.05 -1.13 -3.78
C GLU A 76 -13.23 -2.43 -3.63
N VAL A 77 -12.46 -2.80 -4.66
CA VAL A 77 -11.58 -3.97 -4.59
C VAL A 77 -10.49 -3.85 -3.52
N ASP A 78 -9.96 -2.65 -3.29
CA ASP A 78 -8.94 -2.41 -2.26
C ASP A 78 -9.56 -2.55 -0.86
N ASP A 79 -10.76 -1.99 -0.65
CA ASP A 79 -11.53 -2.17 0.59
C ASP A 79 -11.90 -3.64 0.86
N HIS A 80 -12.43 -4.32 -0.16
CA HIS A 80 -12.77 -5.74 -0.06
C HIS A 80 -11.55 -6.57 0.34
N ASN A 81 -10.41 -6.34 -0.31
CA ASN A 81 -9.18 -7.08 -0.06
C ASN A 81 -8.67 -6.86 1.38
N ILE A 82 -8.62 -5.61 1.86
CA ILE A 82 -8.15 -5.33 3.22
C ILE A 82 -9.10 -5.93 4.27
N ARG A 83 -10.42 -5.84 4.06
CA ARG A 83 -11.42 -6.43 4.97
C ARG A 83 -11.33 -7.94 5.02
N LYS A 84 -11.16 -8.60 3.87
CA LYS A 84 -10.95 -10.05 3.80
C LYS A 84 -9.67 -10.46 4.52
N PHE A 85 -8.60 -9.70 4.33
CA PHE A 85 -7.34 -9.93 5.01
C PHE A 85 -7.47 -9.84 6.54
N LEU A 86 -8.07 -8.75 7.04
CA LEU A 86 -8.27 -8.55 8.47
C LEU A 86 -9.17 -9.62 9.09
N LYS A 87 -10.20 -10.08 8.36
CA LYS A 87 -11.07 -11.20 8.80
C LYS A 87 -10.31 -12.53 8.91
N TYR A 88 -9.46 -12.84 7.94
CA TYR A 88 -8.72 -14.10 7.91
C TYR A 88 -7.70 -14.19 9.05
N ARG A 89 -7.09 -13.06 9.41
CA ARG A 89 -6.16 -12.95 10.54
C ARG A 89 -6.91 -12.89 11.88
N HIS A 90 -7.74 -13.88 12.22
CA HIS A 90 -8.62 -13.94 13.41
C HIS A 90 -8.01 -13.50 14.77
N THR A 91 -6.69 -13.33 14.88
CA THR A 91 -5.95 -12.72 16.00
C THR A 91 -5.90 -11.17 16.00
N GLU A 92 -6.53 -10.49 15.05
CA GLU A 92 -6.40 -9.04 14.80
C GLU A 92 -7.71 -8.24 14.98
N ILE A 93 -8.54 -8.59 15.96
CA ILE A 93 -9.75 -7.83 16.36
C ILE A 93 -9.32 -6.50 17.01
N LYS A 94 -8.86 -5.58 16.19
CA LYS A 94 -8.35 -4.26 16.58
C LYS A 94 -8.94 -3.24 15.62
N GLU A 95 -9.55 -2.20 16.16
CA GLU A 95 -9.92 -1.02 15.37
C GLU A 95 -8.66 -0.33 14.87
N ARG A 96 -8.66 0.06 13.59
CA ARG A 96 -7.47 0.60 12.93
C ARG A 96 -7.74 1.84 12.11
N TRP A 97 -6.95 2.88 12.32
CA TRP A 97 -6.91 4.07 11.48
C TRP A 97 -6.57 3.76 10.03
N ILE A 98 -7.27 4.44 9.13
CA ILE A 98 -6.98 4.56 7.70
C ILE A 98 -6.96 6.04 7.30
N GLY A 99 -6.54 6.35 6.07
CA GLY A 99 -6.14 7.70 5.68
C GLY A 99 -7.25 8.73 5.49
N GLY A 100 -8.48 8.46 5.93
CA GLY A 100 -9.63 9.35 5.74
C GLY A 100 -9.78 10.37 6.87
N LEU A 101 -10.14 11.60 6.53
CA LEU A 101 -10.56 12.64 7.47
C LEU A 101 -11.79 13.39 6.95
N TYR A 102 -12.54 13.99 7.87
CA TYR A 102 -13.66 14.85 7.53
C TYR A 102 -13.22 16.30 7.35
N ASP A 103 -13.50 16.88 6.18
CA ASP A 103 -13.30 18.30 5.91
C ASP A 103 -14.59 19.06 6.20
N TRP A 104 -14.62 19.73 7.35
CA TRP A 104 -15.74 20.53 7.82
C TRP A 104 -16.03 21.77 6.98
N ASN A 105 -15.01 22.31 6.29
CA ASN A 105 -15.22 23.50 5.45
C ASN A 105 -15.93 23.15 4.14
N GLN A 106 -15.82 21.89 3.70
CA GLN A 106 -16.39 21.41 2.43
C GLN A 106 -17.45 20.33 2.65
N ASP A 107 -17.81 20.07 3.90
CA ASP A 107 -18.80 19.07 4.33
C ASP A 107 -18.61 17.71 3.65
N GLN A 108 -17.36 17.20 3.64
CA GLN A 108 -17.05 15.97 2.92
C GLN A 108 -15.83 15.21 3.45
N TRP A 109 -15.85 13.90 3.26
CA TRP A 109 -14.69 13.05 3.52
C TRP A 109 -13.62 13.18 2.44
N LYS A 110 -12.35 13.23 2.88
CA LYS A 110 -11.18 13.28 2.01
C LYS A 110 -10.10 12.32 2.45
N TRP A 111 -9.30 11.87 1.48
CA TRP A 111 -8.06 11.17 1.76
C TRP A 111 -6.95 12.16 2.11
N ALA A 112 -6.39 12.06 3.31
CA ALA A 112 -5.38 13.00 3.82
C ALA A 112 -4.14 13.16 2.95
N THR A 113 -3.76 12.09 2.26
CA THR A 113 -2.54 12.09 1.45
C THR A 113 -2.70 12.81 0.12
N SER A 114 -3.90 12.85 -0.45
CA SER A 114 -4.16 13.44 -1.76
C SER A 114 -5.10 14.64 -1.72
N GLY A 115 -5.79 14.86 -0.60
CA GLY A 115 -6.88 15.84 -0.49
C GLY A 115 -8.11 15.49 -1.35
N ARG A 116 -8.10 14.37 -2.07
CA ARG A 116 -9.19 13.98 -2.97
C ARG A 116 -10.40 13.57 -2.14
N LYS A 117 -11.57 14.03 -2.59
CA LYS A 117 -12.87 13.58 -2.08
C LYS A 117 -12.97 12.06 -2.16
N ILE A 118 -13.49 11.44 -1.11
CA ILE A 118 -13.84 10.03 -1.12
C ILE A 118 -15.13 9.86 -1.92
N GLN A 119 -15.06 9.08 -3.00
CA GLN A 119 -16.16 8.94 -3.97
C GLN A 119 -17.18 7.85 -3.59
N TYR A 120 -16.80 6.92 -2.71
CA TYR A 120 -17.64 5.81 -2.28
C TYR A 120 -17.86 5.86 -0.77
N ASN A 121 -19.05 5.49 -0.34
CA ASN A 121 -19.41 5.44 1.06
C ASN A 121 -19.48 3.98 1.54
N HIS A 122 -18.42 3.54 2.22
CA HIS A 122 -18.38 2.23 2.89
C HIS A 122 -18.52 2.34 4.41
N PHE A 123 -18.99 3.49 4.90
CA PHE A 123 -19.41 3.59 6.28
C PHE A 123 -20.63 2.68 6.53
N GLU A 124 -20.69 2.05 7.69
CA GLU A 124 -21.89 1.27 8.05
C GLU A 124 -23.13 2.15 8.18
N LYS A 125 -22.94 3.34 8.75
CA LYS A 125 -23.91 4.44 8.78
C LYS A 125 -23.14 5.70 8.47
N ILE A 126 -23.72 6.60 7.68
CA ILE A 126 -23.19 7.97 7.60
C ILE A 126 -23.18 8.49 9.03
N PRO A 127 -22.00 8.82 9.59
CA PRO A 127 -21.95 9.31 10.95
C PRO A 127 -22.75 10.61 11.02
N TYR A 128 -23.78 10.64 11.86
CA TYR A 128 -24.45 11.89 12.22
C TYR A 128 -23.57 12.54 13.28
N PHE A 129 -22.98 13.68 12.94
CA PHE A 129 -22.08 14.39 13.83
C PHE A 129 -22.83 15.52 14.53
N ASP A 130 -22.64 15.65 15.84
CA ASP A 130 -23.06 16.85 16.56
C ASP A 130 -22.04 17.98 16.31
N GLN A 131 -22.40 19.24 16.48
CA GLN A 131 -21.48 20.37 16.22
C GLN A 131 -20.24 20.39 17.15
N ASN A 132 -20.28 19.60 18.23
CA ASN A 132 -19.18 19.38 19.16
C ASN A 132 -18.18 18.31 18.69
N ASP A 133 -18.51 17.53 17.66
CA ASP A 133 -17.69 16.46 17.08
C ASP A 133 -16.61 16.97 16.12
N LYS A 134 -15.97 18.09 16.45
CA LYS A 134 -14.92 18.66 15.61
C LYS A 134 -13.75 17.66 15.50
N PHE A 135 -13.21 17.51 14.29
CA PHE A 135 -12.09 16.61 13.93
C PHE A 135 -12.42 15.11 13.94
N MET A 136 -13.04 14.66 12.84
CA MET A 136 -13.38 13.26 12.62
C MET A 136 -12.43 12.58 11.65
N CYS A 137 -11.93 11.42 12.07
CA CYS A 137 -10.97 10.61 11.34
C CYS A 137 -11.55 9.21 11.09
N MET A 138 -11.07 8.55 10.03
CA MET A 138 -11.63 7.29 9.55
C MET A 138 -10.86 6.09 10.10
N ALA A 139 -11.60 5.13 10.64
CA ALA A 139 -11.08 3.83 11.08
C ALA A 139 -11.85 2.67 10.42
N ILE A 140 -11.24 1.49 10.44
CA ILE A 140 -11.89 0.20 10.18
C ILE A 140 -12.17 -0.45 11.52
N ASP A 141 -13.43 -0.83 11.76
CA ASP A 141 -13.87 -1.38 13.04
C ASP A 141 -14.32 -2.85 12.90
N PRO A 142 -13.67 -3.79 13.60
CA PRO A 142 -14.01 -5.21 13.52
C PRO A 142 -15.44 -5.52 14.01
N ASN A 143 -16.00 -4.73 14.92
CA ASN A 143 -17.34 -4.95 15.49
C ASN A 143 -18.46 -4.70 14.46
N ILE A 144 -18.16 -3.90 13.44
CA ILE A 144 -19.07 -3.59 12.33
C ILE A 144 -18.65 -4.29 11.05
N ASN A 145 -18.14 -5.52 11.19
CA ASN A 145 -17.72 -6.36 10.07
C ASN A 145 -16.61 -5.70 9.21
N TYR A 146 -15.70 -4.99 9.87
CA TYR A 146 -14.59 -4.26 9.25
C TYR A 146 -15.05 -3.18 8.26
N LYS A 147 -16.23 -2.61 8.44
CA LYS A 147 -16.66 -1.41 7.70
C LYS A 147 -15.96 -0.17 8.23
N TRP A 148 -16.08 0.94 7.50
CA TRP A 148 -15.53 2.21 7.93
C TRP A 148 -16.39 2.82 9.02
N THR A 149 -15.73 3.49 9.95
CA THR A 149 -16.35 4.24 11.04
C THR A 149 -15.62 5.55 11.25
N ALA A 150 -16.32 6.53 11.83
CA ALA A 150 -15.73 7.78 12.25
C ALA A 150 -15.42 7.74 13.74
N ARG A 151 -14.30 8.33 14.11
CA ARG A 151 -13.82 8.47 15.48
C ARG A 151 -13.15 9.81 15.65
N ASN A 152 -13.09 10.27 16.89
CA ASN A 152 -12.36 11.49 17.21
C ASN A 152 -10.87 11.27 16.88
N CYS A 153 -10.26 12.16 16.10
CA CYS A 153 -8.87 12.02 15.66
C CYS A 153 -7.85 11.94 16.82
N LEU A 154 -8.23 12.38 18.03
CA LEU A 154 -7.42 12.36 19.24
C LEU A 154 -7.45 11.01 19.97
N GLU A 155 -8.37 10.11 19.61
CA GLU A 155 -8.39 8.74 20.13
C GLU A 155 -7.12 7.98 19.70
N LYS A 156 -6.68 7.03 20.53
CA LYS A 156 -5.54 6.16 20.19
C LYS A 156 -6.02 4.83 19.67
N ASN A 157 -5.85 4.59 18.37
CA ASN A 157 -6.15 3.33 17.72
C ASN A 157 -4.90 2.72 17.08
N TYR A 158 -4.98 1.43 16.78
CA TYR A 158 -4.01 0.82 15.88
C TYR A 158 -4.16 1.45 14.49
N PHE A 159 -3.30 1.13 13.53
CA PHE A 159 -3.35 1.75 12.21
C PHE A 159 -2.86 0.81 11.11
N ILE A 160 -3.25 1.12 9.88
CA ILE A 160 -2.83 0.40 8.68
C ILE A 160 -2.02 1.36 7.81
N CYS A 161 -0.78 0.99 7.53
CA CYS A 161 0.02 1.67 6.52
C CYS A 161 -0.05 0.90 5.21
N GLU A 162 -0.02 1.62 4.10
CA GLU A 162 0.04 1.09 2.75
C GLU A 162 1.30 1.62 2.05
N THR A 163 1.90 0.81 1.20
CA THR A 163 2.90 1.26 0.21
C THR A 163 2.80 0.40 -1.06
N LYS A 164 3.51 0.81 -2.11
CA LYS A 164 3.65 -0.02 -3.30
C LYS A 164 4.76 -1.06 -3.10
N PRO A 165 4.62 -2.27 -3.66
CA PRO A 165 5.72 -3.20 -3.78
C PRO A 165 6.95 -2.52 -4.39
N GLN A 166 8.13 -2.80 -3.85
CA GLN A 166 9.38 -2.21 -4.34
C GLN A 166 10.05 -3.17 -5.34
N PRO A 167 10.67 -2.63 -6.39
CA PRO A 167 11.46 -3.43 -7.32
C PRO A 167 12.67 -4.04 -6.60
N GLU A 168 12.90 -5.31 -6.87
CA GLU A 168 14.04 -6.07 -6.39
C GLU A 168 14.57 -6.89 -7.57
N CYS A 169 15.82 -6.64 -7.94
CA CYS A 169 16.51 -7.43 -8.95
C CYS A 169 16.88 -8.77 -8.33
N ILE A 170 16.39 -9.86 -8.91
CA ILE A 170 16.85 -11.20 -8.58
C ILE A 170 17.77 -11.63 -9.71
N VAL A 171 19.00 -11.98 -9.35
CA VAL A 171 20.03 -12.51 -10.23
C VAL A 171 19.83 -14.01 -10.41
#